data_AF-A0A974BE80-F1
#
_entry.id   AF-A0A974BE80-F1
#
_cell.length_a   1.000
_cell.length_b   1.000
_cell.length_c   1.000
_cell.angle_alpha   90.00
_cell.angle_beta   90.00
_cell.angle_gamma   90.00
#
_symmetry.space_group_name_H-M   'P 1'
#
loop_
_entity.id
_entity.type
_entity.pdbx_description
1 polymer ?
#
loop_
_entity_poly.entity_id
_entity_poly.type
_entity_poly.pdbx_seq_one_letter_code
_entity_poly.pdbx_strand_id
1 'polypeptide(L)'
;MDLREVVSALNDFASPSLAEGWDNVGLLVEPSPPHAVNTLFLTNDLTEEVMEEAVQKKADLILSYHPPIFAPLKRVTWGTWKERLVVRALERRIGIYSPHTAYDAAPHGVNNWLSKALGACTSTPLHPSTAPSYPGEGTHRVEFCTGTEHLDAVLSKIKDIQEVSCLTTFPARVEGEEQTRVSLNCSQKALLEVVALLSQNSLLYHKTEILLLQKPLLPHTGMGRLCTLSEPVPLSDIVQRIKQHLRLPHVRIAVGRGRTPESPVKTAALCAGSGSSILKGTKADLYLTGEMSHHDVLDAVANGISVILCEHSNTERGFLSELRDTLGIHLQNKVNIIVSETDRDPLQVV
;
A
#
# COMPACT_ATOMS: atom_id res chain seq x y z
N MET A 1 -6.05 -13.39 -23.46
CA MET A 1 -4.67 -13.13 -22.99
C MET A 1 -4.28 -14.21 -22.00
N ASP A 2 -3.01 -14.60 -21.86
CA ASP A 2 -2.66 -15.62 -20.85
C ASP A 2 -2.85 -15.06 -19.43
N LEU A 3 -3.28 -15.88 -18.47
CA LEU A 3 -3.51 -15.44 -17.08
C LEU A 3 -2.27 -14.76 -16.48
N ARG A 4 -1.07 -15.28 -16.74
CA ARG A 4 0.17 -14.69 -16.17
C ARG A 4 0.45 -13.31 -16.74
N GLU A 5 0.15 -13.09 -18.02
CA GLU A 5 0.29 -11.78 -18.65
C GLU A 5 -0.70 -10.77 -18.04
N VAL A 6 -1.96 -11.18 -17.81
CA VAL A 6 -2.94 -10.32 -17.15
C VAL A 6 -2.54 -10.01 -15.70
N VAL A 7 -2.09 -11.00 -14.93
CA VAL A 7 -1.62 -10.79 -13.55
C VAL A 7 -0.38 -9.90 -13.52
N SER A 8 0.56 -10.06 -14.46
CA SER A 8 1.71 -9.17 -14.58
C SER A 8 1.26 -7.72 -14.79
N ALA A 9 0.32 -7.50 -15.71
CA ALA A 9 -0.23 -6.17 -15.98
C ALA A 9 -0.96 -5.57 -14.77
N LEU A 10 -1.67 -6.39 -13.97
CA LEU A 10 -2.28 -5.92 -12.70
C LEU A 10 -1.23 -5.53 -11.66
N ASN A 11 -0.12 -6.26 -11.59
CA ASN A 11 1.01 -5.97 -10.70
C ASN A 11 1.87 -4.79 -11.19
N ASP A 12 1.89 -4.53 -12.49
CA ASP A 12 2.56 -3.35 -13.08
C ASP A 12 1.78 -2.07 -12.77
N PHE A 13 0.44 -2.13 -12.67
CA PHE A 13 -0.37 -1.02 -12.18
C PHE A 13 -0.01 -0.67 -10.72
N ALA A 14 0.09 -1.68 -9.85
CA ALA A 14 0.64 -1.52 -8.52
C ALA A 14 1.25 -2.82 -8.01
N SER A 15 2.52 -2.77 -7.61
CA SER A 15 3.24 -3.93 -7.09
C SER A 15 2.58 -4.44 -5.80
N PRO A 16 2.36 -5.75 -5.66
CA PRO A 16 1.93 -6.36 -4.39
C PRO A 16 2.83 -6.00 -3.20
N SER A 17 4.10 -5.61 -3.43
CA SER A 17 5.00 -5.15 -2.37
C SER A 17 4.61 -3.82 -1.72
N LEU A 18 3.63 -3.11 -2.30
CA LEU A 18 3.07 -1.89 -1.71
C LEU A 18 1.98 -2.18 -0.65
N ALA A 19 1.47 -3.41 -0.60
CA ALA A 19 0.46 -3.80 0.37
C ALA A 19 0.99 -3.76 1.81
N GLU A 20 0.09 -3.58 2.76
CA GLU A 20 0.40 -3.72 4.18
C GLU A 20 0.86 -5.14 4.52
N GLY A 21 1.74 -5.27 5.52
CA GLY A 21 2.34 -6.56 5.88
C GLY A 21 1.37 -7.61 6.45
N TRP A 22 0.15 -7.20 6.82
CA TRP A 22 -0.92 -8.09 7.29
C TRP A 22 -1.88 -8.55 6.19
N ASP A 23 -1.77 -7.95 4.99
CA ASP A 23 -2.77 -8.10 3.94
C ASP A 23 -2.55 -9.38 3.10
N ASN A 24 -3.61 -9.80 2.38
CA ASN A 24 -3.57 -10.94 1.47
C ASN A 24 -3.94 -10.51 0.04
N VAL A 25 -2.92 -10.09 -0.72
CA VAL A 25 -3.06 -9.54 -2.08
C VAL A 25 -2.50 -10.49 -3.15
N GLY A 26 -2.81 -10.21 -4.41
CA GLY A 26 -2.35 -10.97 -5.57
C GLY A 26 -3.36 -12.00 -6.06
N LEU A 27 -2.88 -13.03 -6.77
CA LEU A 27 -3.72 -14.12 -7.28
C LEU A 27 -4.05 -15.11 -6.16
N LEU A 28 -5.28 -15.05 -5.66
CA LEU A 28 -5.77 -15.84 -4.52
C LEU A 28 -6.35 -17.20 -4.92
N VAL A 29 -6.94 -17.29 -6.11
CA VAL A 29 -7.43 -18.53 -6.71
C VAL A 29 -6.91 -18.62 -8.13
N GLU A 30 -6.11 -19.63 -8.42
CA GLU A 30 -5.51 -19.87 -9.73
C GLU A 30 -6.14 -21.11 -10.41
N PRO A 31 -6.80 -20.95 -11.57
CA PRO A 31 -7.22 -22.08 -12.40
C PRO A 31 -6.01 -22.81 -12.98
N SER A 32 -6.12 -24.14 -13.19
CA SER A 32 -4.99 -24.92 -13.71
C SER A 32 -4.55 -24.44 -15.11
N PRO A 33 -3.25 -24.34 -15.42
CA PRO A 33 -2.80 -23.91 -16.75
C PRO A 33 -3.09 -24.97 -17.83
N PRO A 34 -3.24 -24.57 -19.11
CA PRO A 34 -3.29 -23.18 -19.59
C PRO A 34 -4.62 -22.50 -19.22
N HIS A 35 -4.59 -21.19 -18.97
CA HIS A 35 -5.79 -20.40 -18.67
C HIS A 35 -5.78 -19.08 -19.43
N ALA A 36 -6.74 -18.91 -20.34
CA ALA A 36 -6.90 -17.70 -21.12
C ALA A 36 -7.96 -16.81 -20.49
N VAL A 37 -7.63 -15.53 -20.29
CA VAL A 37 -8.53 -14.50 -19.82
C VAL A 37 -9.04 -13.71 -21.02
N ASN A 38 -10.33 -13.83 -21.30
CA ASN A 38 -11.06 -13.02 -22.28
C ASN A 38 -11.92 -11.97 -21.56
N THR A 39 -12.45 -12.31 -20.38
CA THR A 39 -13.24 -11.40 -19.54
C THR A 39 -12.61 -11.24 -18.16
N LEU A 40 -12.27 -10.00 -17.80
CA LEU A 40 -11.89 -9.57 -16.45
C LEU A 40 -13.09 -8.87 -15.79
N PHE A 41 -13.56 -9.40 -14.68
CA PHE A 41 -14.70 -8.87 -13.93
C PHE A 41 -14.23 -8.15 -12.66
N LEU A 42 -14.60 -6.89 -12.47
CA LEU A 42 -14.19 -6.04 -11.35
C LEU A 42 -15.33 -5.90 -10.34
N THR A 43 -15.03 -6.07 -9.06
CA THR A 43 -15.95 -5.81 -7.95
C THR A 43 -15.19 -5.27 -6.74
N ASN A 44 -15.85 -4.50 -5.86
CA ASN A 44 -15.28 -4.11 -4.58
C ASN A 44 -15.35 -5.31 -3.63
N ASP A 45 -16.56 -5.83 -3.47
CA ASP A 45 -16.88 -6.95 -2.61
C ASP A 45 -17.42 -8.12 -3.45
N LEU A 46 -16.78 -9.29 -3.35
CA LEU A 46 -17.25 -10.51 -4.02
C LEU A 46 -18.25 -11.26 -3.14
N THR A 47 -19.53 -10.89 -3.19
CA THR A 47 -20.62 -11.64 -2.53
C THR A 47 -21.10 -12.83 -3.38
N GLU A 48 -22.01 -13.65 -2.86
CA GLU A 48 -22.57 -14.79 -3.63
C GLU A 48 -23.41 -14.33 -4.83
N GLU A 49 -24.11 -13.20 -4.70
CA GLU A 49 -24.86 -12.56 -5.78
C GLU A 49 -23.93 -11.97 -6.84
N VAL A 50 -22.83 -11.32 -6.43
CA VAL A 50 -21.81 -10.79 -7.34
C VAL A 50 -21.08 -11.93 -8.07
N MET A 51 -20.81 -13.05 -7.40
CA MET A 51 -20.27 -14.25 -8.05
C MET A 51 -21.24 -14.81 -9.09
N GLU A 52 -22.55 -14.81 -8.82
CA GLU A 52 -23.55 -15.22 -9.80
C GLU A 52 -23.54 -14.30 -11.03
N GLU A 53 -23.47 -12.98 -10.82
CA GLU A 53 -23.29 -12.01 -11.91
C GLU A 53 -22.01 -12.29 -12.73
N ALA A 54 -20.87 -12.49 -12.07
CA ALA A 54 -19.60 -12.76 -12.73
C ALA A 54 -19.67 -14.02 -13.61
N VAL A 55 -20.34 -15.08 -13.12
CA VAL A 55 -20.60 -16.31 -13.88
C VAL A 55 -21.48 -16.05 -15.10
N GLN A 56 -22.57 -15.30 -14.93
CA GLN A 56 -23.48 -14.94 -16.03
C GLN A 56 -22.78 -14.09 -17.11
N LYS A 57 -21.89 -13.19 -16.68
CA LYS A 57 -21.06 -12.34 -17.56
C LYS A 57 -19.84 -13.09 -18.12
N LYS A 58 -19.70 -14.39 -17.84
CA LYS A 58 -18.62 -15.27 -18.33
C LYS A 58 -17.23 -14.75 -17.98
N ALA A 59 -17.03 -14.37 -16.71
CA ALA A 59 -15.72 -13.97 -16.20
C ALA A 59 -14.72 -15.14 -16.25
N ASP A 60 -13.51 -14.88 -16.73
CA ASP A 60 -12.38 -15.82 -16.65
C ASP A 60 -11.46 -15.50 -15.48
N LEU A 61 -11.45 -14.24 -15.05
CA LEU A 61 -10.73 -13.71 -13.89
C LEU A 61 -11.62 -12.66 -13.21
N ILE A 62 -11.75 -12.75 -11.89
CA ILE A 62 -12.38 -11.74 -11.04
C ILE A 62 -11.28 -10.96 -10.32
N LEU A 63 -11.30 -9.63 -10.42
CA LEU A 63 -10.60 -8.74 -9.52
C LEU A 63 -11.60 -8.29 -8.44
N SER A 64 -11.41 -8.79 -7.23
CA SER A 64 -12.17 -8.38 -6.04
C SER A 64 -11.30 -7.41 -5.25
N TYR A 65 -11.71 -6.15 -5.08
CA TYR A 65 -10.91 -5.14 -4.38
C TYR A 65 -10.59 -5.61 -2.96
N HIS A 66 -11.61 -6.07 -2.23
CA HIS A 66 -11.47 -6.76 -0.97
C HIS A 66 -11.19 -8.25 -1.18
N PRO A 67 -10.22 -8.84 -0.46
CA PRO A 67 -9.86 -10.23 -0.62
C PRO A 67 -10.94 -11.16 -0.04
N PRO A 68 -11.59 -12.02 -0.86
CA PRO A 68 -12.56 -12.98 -0.34
C PRO A 68 -11.88 -14.02 0.57
N ILE A 69 -10.61 -14.33 0.31
CA ILE A 69 -9.73 -15.08 1.21
C ILE A 69 -8.91 -14.07 2.01
N PHE A 70 -9.47 -13.53 3.09
CA PHE A 70 -8.73 -12.58 3.95
C PHE A 70 -7.88 -13.31 5.00
N ALA A 71 -8.46 -14.33 5.64
CA ALA A 71 -7.76 -15.21 6.57
C ALA A 71 -7.48 -16.56 5.90
N PRO A 72 -6.40 -17.27 6.27
CA PRO A 72 -6.10 -18.59 5.72
C PRO A 72 -7.27 -19.58 5.91
N LEU A 73 -7.72 -20.18 4.81
CA LEU A 73 -8.73 -21.23 4.84
C LEU A 73 -8.09 -22.57 5.22
N LYS A 74 -8.55 -23.17 6.32
CA LYS A 74 -8.10 -24.52 6.73
C LYS A 74 -8.72 -25.64 5.89
N ARG A 75 -9.83 -25.35 5.21
CA ARG A 75 -10.59 -26.26 4.34
C ARG A 75 -11.33 -25.43 3.30
N VAL A 76 -11.66 -26.07 2.18
CA VAL A 76 -12.50 -25.50 1.12
C VAL A 76 -13.68 -26.45 0.94
N THR A 77 -14.81 -26.09 1.53
CA THR A 77 -16.05 -26.89 1.54
C THR A 77 -17.25 -26.01 1.17
N TRP A 78 -18.43 -26.61 1.02
CA TRP A 78 -19.66 -25.85 0.76
C TRP A 78 -20.26 -25.18 2.03
N GLY A 79 -19.50 -25.15 3.15
CA GLY A 79 -20.02 -24.77 4.46
C GLY A 79 -20.22 -23.25 4.66
N THR A 80 -19.18 -22.45 4.40
CA THR A 80 -19.23 -20.99 4.58
C THR A 80 -19.34 -20.28 3.23
N TRP A 81 -19.93 -19.08 3.20
CA TRP A 81 -20.09 -18.34 1.94
C TRP A 81 -18.74 -18.05 1.26
N LYS A 82 -17.70 -17.68 2.02
CA LYS A 82 -16.34 -17.47 1.49
C LYS A 82 -15.75 -18.73 0.86
N GLU A 83 -15.91 -19.89 1.51
CA GLU A 83 -15.47 -21.16 0.90
C GLU A 83 -16.30 -21.50 -0.34
N ARG A 84 -17.61 -21.25 -0.34
CA ARG A 84 -18.47 -21.45 -1.52
C ARG A 84 -18.03 -20.59 -2.71
N LEU A 85 -17.59 -19.35 -2.50
CA LEU A 85 -17.01 -18.54 -3.57
C LEU A 85 -15.79 -19.23 -4.21
N VAL A 86 -14.89 -19.76 -3.38
CA VAL A 86 -13.70 -20.48 -3.86
C VAL A 86 -14.09 -21.77 -4.59
N VAL A 87 -15.00 -22.58 -4.03
CA VAL A 87 -15.49 -23.80 -4.70
C VAL A 87 -16.10 -23.44 -6.05
N ARG A 88 -16.98 -22.44 -6.11
CA ARG A 88 -17.64 -22.01 -7.34
C ARG A 88 -16.64 -21.52 -8.39
N ALA A 89 -15.64 -20.76 -7.98
CA ALA A 89 -14.57 -20.27 -8.84
C ALA A 89 -13.76 -21.44 -9.42
N LEU A 90 -13.35 -22.40 -8.59
CA LEU A 90 -12.60 -23.58 -9.02
C LEU A 90 -13.41 -24.47 -9.99
N GLU A 91 -14.66 -24.77 -9.67
CA GLU A 91 -15.55 -25.58 -10.51
C GLU A 91 -15.76 -24.97 -11.90
N ARG A 92 -15.72 -23.63 -12.00
CA ARG A 92 -15.92 -22.88 -13.24
C ARG A 92 -14.63 -22.39 -13.86
N ARG A 93 -13.49 -22.73 -13.26
CA ARG A 93 -12.15 -22.28 -13.68
C ARG A 93 -12.02 -20.75 -13.75
N ILE A 94 -12.61 -20.03 -12.81
CA ILE A 94 -12.50 -18.57 -12.70
C ILE A 94 -11.36 -18.24 -11.74
N GLY A 95 -10.41 -17.42 -12.17
CA GLY A 95 -9.38 -16.91 -11.26
C GLY A 95 -9.91 -15.82 -10.33
N ILE A 96 -9.28 -15.65 -9.17
CA ILE A 96 -9.59 -14.54 -8.26
C ILE A 96 -8.28 -13.82 -7.91
N TYR A 97 -8.22 -12.53 -8.22
CA TYR A 97 -7.13 -11.63 -7.85
C TYR A 97 -7.66 -10.55 -6.90
N SER A 98 -6.85 -10.14 -5.92
CA SER A 98 -7.19 -9.06 -4.99
C SER A 98 -6.05 -8.05 -4.85
N PRO A 99 -6.22 -6.78 -5.22
CA PRO A 99 -5.19 -5.76 -5.05
C PRO A 99 -5.18 -5.11 -3.66
N HIS A 100 -6.35 -4.91 -3.06
CA HIS A 100 -6.58 -4.30 -1.74
C HIS A 100 -5.60 -3.16 -1.40
N THR A 101 -4.84 -3.29 -0.31
CA THR A 101 -3.98 -2.19 0.17
C THR A 101 -2.85 -1.81 -0.78
N ALA A 102 -2.44 -2.68 -1.72
CA ALA A 102 -1.48 -2.28 -2.75
C ALA A 102 -2.06 -1.16 -3.63
N TYR A 103 -3.36 -1.20 -3.93
CA TYR A 103 -4.04 -0.17 -4.70
C TYR A 103 -4.44 1.03 -3.83
N ASP A 104 -4.55 0.87 -2.51
CA ASP A 104 -4.64 2.00 -1.58
C ASP A 104 -3.35 2.83 -1.57
N ALA A 105 -2.19 2.14 -1.61
CA ALA A 105 -0.88 2.76 -1.62
C ALA A 105 -0.50 3.41 -2.95
N ALA A 106 -1.03 2.90 -4.07
CA ALA A 106 -0.59 3.29 -5.40
C ALA A 106 -0.76 4.80 -5.68
N PRO A 107 0.14 5.43 -6.46
CA PRO A 107 0.06 6.88 -6.74
C PRO A 107 -1.21 7.25 -7.51
N HIS A 108 -1.69 6.34 -8.37
CA HIS A 108 -2.91 6.48 -9.16
C HIS A 108 -4.06 5.60 -8.62
N GLY A 109 -3.96 5.18 -7.35
CA GLY A 109 -4.91 4.29 -6.69
C GLY A 109 -6.16 4.98 -6.14
N VAL A 110 -6.91 4.25 -5.29
CA VAL A 110 -8.22 4.68 -4.77
C VAL A 110 -8.14 5.99 -3.99
N ASN A 111 -7.08 6.20 -3.20
CA ASN A 111 -6.93 7.42 -2.42
C ASN A 111 -6.66 8.65 -3.31
N ASN A 112 -5.96 8.45 -4.43
CA ASN A 112 -5.79 9.50 -5.43
C ASN A 112 -7.12 9.79 -6.14
N TRP A 113 -7.87 8.76 -6.51
CA TRP A 113 -9.22 8.91 -7.05
C TRP A 113 -10.14 9.69 -6.10
N LEU A 114 -10.22 9.29 -4.84
CA LEU A 114 -11.04 9.94 -3.81
C LEU A 114 -10.65 11.40 -3.59
N SER A 115 -9.35 11.73 -3.67
CA SER A 115 -8.86 13.11 -3.54
C SER A 115 -9.44 14.07 -4.58
N LYS A 116 -9.83 13.57 -5.76
CA LYS A 116 -10.47 14.39 -6.81
C LYS A 116 -11.78 15.02 -6.35
N ALA A 117 -12.46 14.41 -5.36
CA ALA A 117 -13.65 14.98 -4.74
C ALA A 117 -13.39 16.31 -4.02
N LEU A 118 -12.15 16.59 -3.63
CA LEU A 118 -11.82 17.85 -2.94
C LEU A 118 -11.64 19.02 -3.92
N GLY A 119 -11.35 18.73 -5.19
CA GLY A 119 -10.99 19.72 -6.21
C GLY A 119 -9.47 19.81 -6.43
N ALA A 120 -8.99 20.93 -6.98
CA ALA A 120 -7.58 21.11 -7.30
C ALA A 120 -6.71 21.23 -6.03
N CYS A 121 -5.89 20.20 -5.76
CA CYS A 121 -4.97 20.14 -4.64
C CYS A 121 -3.63 19.49 -5.01
N THR A 122 -2.59 19.77 -4.22
CA THR A 122 -1.41 18.89 -4.13
C THR A 122 -1.70 17.76 -3.14
N SER A 123 -1.06 16.60 -3.32
CA SER A 123 -1.34 15.40 -2.53
C SER A 123 -0.05 14.65 -2.21
N THR A 124 0.13 14.28 -0.95
CA THR A 124 1.27 13.47 -0.47
C THR A 124 0.77 12.32 0.40
N PRO A 125 1.41 11.14 0.37
CA PRO A 125 1.04 10.02 1.24
C PRO A 125 1.18 10.40 2.73
N LEU A 126 0.25 9.95 3.57
CA LEU A 126 0.33 10.13 5.03
C LEU A 126 1.33 9.16 5.65
N HIS A 127 1.32 7.91 5.17
CA HIS A 127 2.26 6.87 5.57
C HIS A 127 3.00 6.40 4.32
N PRO A 128 4.14 7.03 3.96
CA PRO A 128 4.86 6.73 2.72
C PRO A 128 5.36 5.29 2.67
N SER A 129 5.20 4.62 1.54
CA SER A 129 5.80 3.30 1.30
C SER A 129 7.32 3.41 1.17
N THR A 130 8.01 2.33 1.50
CA THR A 130 9.46 2.21 1.31
C THR A 130 9.79 1.25 0.18
N ALA A 131 10.99 1.37 -0.39
CA ALA A 131 11.46 0.44 -1.41
C ALA A 131 11.52 -1.00 -0.86
N PRO A 132 11.33 -2.02 -1.71
CA PRO A 132 11.33 -3.41 -1.25
C PRO A 132 12.68 -3.83 -0.64
N SER A 133 13.79 -3.25 -1.10
CA SER A 133 15.15 -3.56 -0.67
C SER A 133 15.93 -2.32 -0.21
N TYR A 134 17.00 -2.55 0.55
CA TYR A 134 17.95 -1.52 0.95
C TYR A 134 18.92 -1.22 -0.20
N PRO A 135 19.34 0.05 -0.40
CA PRO A 135 20.41 0.38 -1.33
C PRO A 135 21.71 -0.34 -0.94
N GLY A 136 22.26 -1.13 -1.85
CA GLY A 136 23.50 -1.89 -1.63
C GLY A 136 23.34 -3.20 -0.84
N GLU A 137 22.10 -3.67 -0.63
CA GLU A 137 21.77 -4.88 0.13
C GLU A 137 22.20 -4.78 1.62
N GLY A 138 21.66 -5.64 2.49
CA GLY A 138 21.92 -5.60 3.93
C GLY A 138 21.09 -4.57 4.71
N THR A 139 21.01 -4.74 6.03
CA THR A 139 20.26 -3.87 6.94
C THR A 139 21.15 -2.91 7.72
N HIS A 140 22.46 -3.16 7.74
CA HIS A 140 23.44 -2.37 8.49
C HIS A 140 24.60 -1.98 7.58
N ARG A 141 25.25 -0.89 7.95
CA ARG A 141 26.56 -0.52 7.44
C ARG A 141 27.56 -0.52 8.60
N VAL A 142 28.70 -1.16 8.38
CA VAL A 142 29.82 -1.18 9.31
C VAL A 142 30.98 -0.43 8.68
N GLU A 143 31.51 0.55 9.40
CA GLU A 143 32.65 1.35 8.96
C GLU A 143 33.74 1.34 10.03
N PHE A 144 34.98 1.12 9.62
CA PHE A 144 36.13 1.17 10.52
C PHE A 144 37.39 1.59 9.76
N CYS A 145 38.37 2.11 10.48
CA CYS A 145 39.68 2.43 9.93
C CYS A 145 40.73 1.42 10.39
N THR A 146 41.61 1.00 9.50
CA THR A 146 42.71 0.09 9.81
C THR A 146 43.99 0.50 9.07
N GLY A 147 45.14 0.18 9.65
CA GLY A 147 46.44 0.33 8.99
C GLY A 147 46.62 -0.69 7.86
N THR A 148 47.58 -0.45 6.97
CA THR A 148 47.86 -1.31 5.80
C THR A 148 48.31 -2.72 6.20
N GLU A 149 49.03 -2.85 7.31
CA GLU A 149 49.55 -4.09 7.90
C GLU A 149 48.49 -5.15 8.23
N HIS A 150 47.26 -4.74 8.59
CA HIS A 150 46.19 -5.65 9.03
C HIS A 150 45.03 -5.75 8.02
N LEU A 151 45.07 -4.94 6.96
CA LEU A 151 43.95 -4.76 6.04
C LEU A 151 43.57 -6.07 5.32
N ASP A 152 44.53 -6.73 4.67
CA ASP A 152 44.25 -7.90 3.83
C ASP A 152 43.70 -9.08 4.64
N ALA A 153 44.23 -9.32 5.84
CA ALA A 153 43.79 -10.40 6.72
C ALA A 153 42.35 -10.17 7.21
N VAL A 154 42.00 -8.93 7.55
CA VAL A 154 40.65 -8.56 7.98
C VAL A 154 39.66 -8.64 6.81
N LEU A 155 40.02 -8.07 5.66
CA LEU A 155 39.17 -8.11 4.47
C LEU A 155 38.91 -9.53 3.98
N SER A 156 39.90 -10.43 4.02
CA SER A 156 39.70 -11.83 3.65
C SER A 156 38.64 -12.48 4.52
N LYS A 157 38.75 -12.34 5.84
CA LYS A 157 37.79 -12.95 6.78
C LYS A 157 36.40 -12.35 6.66
N ILE A 158 36.29 -11.04 6.40
CA ILE A 158 35.00 -10.37 6.18
C ILE A 158 34.31 -10.89 4.91
N LYS A 159 35.07 -11.10 3.81
CA LYS A 159 34.51 -11.62 2.55
C LYS A 159 33.92 -13.03 2.68
N ASP A 160 34.41 -13.81 3.63
CA ASP A 160 33.93 -15.17 3.90
C ASP A 160 32.63 -15.19 4.72
N ILE A 161 32.24 -14.05 5.32
CA ILE A 161 30.98 -13.93 6.06
C ILE A 161 29.83 -13.81 5.05
N GLN A 162 28.87 -14.74 5.13
CA GLN A 162 27.67 -14.70 4.28
C GLN A 162 26.83 -13.46 4.58
N GLU A 163 26.13 -12.94 3.57
CA GLU A 163 25.27 -11.75 3.68
C GLU A 163 26.01 -10.44 4.01
N VAL A 164 27.33 -10.40 3.77
CA VAL A 164 28.10 -9.17 3.60
C VAL A 164 28.03 -8.72 2.13
N SER A 165 27.74 -7.44 1.91
CA SER A 165 27.64 -6.82 0.59
C SER A 165 28.35 -5.46 0.59
N CYS A 166 28.58 -4.88 -0.59
CA CYS A 166 29.15 -3.53 -0.75
C CYS A 166 30.44 -3.25 0.03
N LEU A 167 31.31 -4.27 0.20
CA LEU A 167 32.61 -4.10 0.82
C LEU A 167 33.51 -3.21 -0.05
N THR A 168 33.85 -2.05 0.48
CA THR A 168 34.61 -0.99 -0.19
C THR A 168 35.69 -0.46 0.72
N THR A 169 36.79 0.00 0.14
CA THR A 169 37.92 0.58 0.86
C THR A 169 38.30 1.93 0.27
N PHE A 170 38.63 2.88 1.14
CA PHE A 170 39.00 4.23 0.77
C PHE A 170 40.26 4.67 1.53
N PRO A 171 41.20 5.36 0.88
CA PRO A 171 42.31 6.01 1.59
C PRO A 171 41.75 7.02 2.60
N ALA A 172 42.29 7.02 3.82
CA ALA A 172 41.90 7.91 4.89
C ALA A 172 43.13 8.42 5.65
N ARG A 173 42.99 9.58 6.31
CA ARG A 173 43.95 10.05 7.31
C ARG A 173 43.23 10.24 8.63
N VAL A 174 43.69 9.53 9.65
CA VAL A 174 43.15 9.63 11.01
C VAL A 174 44.32 10.02 11.91
N GLU A 175 44.18 11.12 12.63
CA GLU A 175 45.20 11.61 13.59
C GLU A 175 46.60 11.84 12.95
N GLY A 176 46.66 12.07 11.64
CA GLY A 176 47.89 12.35 10.90
C GLY A 176 48.56 11.12 10.28
N GLU A 177 48.04 9.91 10.53
CA GLU A 177 48.55 8.66 9.97
C GLU A 177 47.74 8.23 8.74
N GLU A 178 48.41 7.62 7.76
CA GLU A 178 47.74 7.02 6.60
C GLU A 178 47.06 5.71 7.02
N GLN A 179 45.75 5.67 6.86
CA GLN A 179 44.90 4.52 7.18
C GLN A 179 43.98 4.21 5.99
N THR A 180 43.36 3.04 6.03
CA THR A 180 42.31 2.66 5.09
C THR A 180 40.97 2.60 5.82
N ARG A 181 40.00 3.38 5.37
CA ARG A 181 38.60 3.25 5.80
C ARG A 181 37.97 2.10 5.03
N VAL A 182 37.44 1.13 5.77
CA VAL A 182 36.65 0.01 5.23
C VAL A 182 35.18 0.31 5.51
N SER A 183 34.34 0.14 4.48
CA SER A 183 32.89 0.25 4.59
C SER A 183 32.26 -1.01 3.99
N LEU A 184 31.34 -1.62 4.70
CA LEU A 184 30.56 -2.77 4.21
C LEU A 184 29.11 -2.66 4.65
N ASN A 185 28.22 -3.20 3.83
CA ASN A 185 26.86 -3.46 4.25
C ASN A 185 26.72 -4.93 4.69
N CYS A 186 25.80 -5.22 5.61
CA CYS A 186 25.54 -6.58 6.04
C CYS A 186 24.12 -6.77 6.61
N SER A 187 23.64 -8.01 6.67
CA SER A 187 22.41 -8.32 7.40
C SER A 187 22.61 -8.24 8.92
N GLN A 188 21.51 -8.24 9.70
CA GLN A 188 21.58 -8.31 11.16
C GLN A 188 22.36 -9.55 11.64
N LYS A 189 22.26 -10.67 10.93
CA LYS A 189 22.94 -11.92 11.26
C LYS A 189 24.45 -11.78 11.00
N ALA A 190 24.81 -11.32 9.80
CA ALA A 190 26.20 -11.08 9.42
C ALA A 190 26.88 -10.01 10.28
N LEU A 191 26.13 -9.01 10.76
CA LEU A 191 26.63 -7.99 11.69
C LEU A 191 27.25 -8.61 12.94
N LEU A 192 26.63 -9.65 13.51
CA LEU A 192 27.16 -10.31 14.72
C LEU A 192 28.53 -10.95 14.44
N GLU A 193 28.69 -11.58 13.28
CA GLU A 193 29.95 -12.20 12.86
C GLU A 193 31.03 -11.16 12.56
N VAL A 194 30.66 -10.07 11.86
CA VAL A 194 31.57 -8.95 11.58
C VAL A 194 32.05 -8.29 12.87
N VAL A 195 31.14 -8.01 13.80
CA VAL A 195 31.47 -7.39 15.09
C VAL A 195 32.34 -8.32 15.93
N ALA A 196 32.03 -9.61 15.97
CA ALA A 196 32.86 -10.60 16.67
C ALA A 196 34.28 -10.64 16.08
N LEU A 197 34.41 -10.60 14.76
CA LEU A 197 35.70 -10.55 14.08
C LEU A 197 36.49 -9.29 14.43
N LEU A 198 35.85 -8.12 14.34
CA LEU A 198 36.49 -6.83 14.63
C LEU A 198 36.88 -6.69 16.12
N SER A 199 36.12 -7.30 17.03
CA SER A 199 36.41 -7.32 18.47
C SER A 199 37.70 -8.04 18.85
N GLN A 200 38.25 -8.86 17.96
CA GLN A 200 39.56 -9.50 18.16
C GLN A 200 40.72 -8.50 18.14
N ASN A 201 40.50 -7.28 17.62
CA ASN A 201 41.45 -6.18 17.66
C ASN A 201 40.79 -4.95 18.31
N SER A 202 41.22 -4.62 19.53
CA SER A 202 40.62 -3.54 20.33
C SER A 202 40.63 -2.18 19.63
N LEU A 203 41.67 -1.86 18.85
CA LEU A 203 41.77 -0.60 18.12
C LEU A 203 40.72 -0.52 17.00
N LEU A 204 40.45 -1.63 16.30
CA LEU A 204 39.42 -1.67 15.26
C LEU A 204 38.04 -1.56 15.87
N TYR A 205 37.77 -2.33 16.92
CA TYR A 205 36.47 -2.37 17.58
C TYR A 205 36.07 -1.00 18.15
N HIS A 206 36.99 -0.30 18.82
CA HIS A 206 36.71 1.03 19.39
C HIS A 206 36.49 2.12 18.33
N LYS A 207 37.02 1.95 17.12
CA LYS A 207 36.86 2.88 16.00
C LYS A 207 35.83 2.38 14.96
N THR A 208 35.03 1.36 15.31
CA THR A 208 33.98 0.83 14.43
C THR A 208 32.68 1.59 14.65
N GLU A 209 32.13 2.13 13.57
CA GLU A 209 30.79 2.70 13.52
C GLU A 209 29.82 1.69 12.89
N ILE A 210 28.65 1.54 13.50
CA ILE A 210 27.58 0.67 13.02
C ILE A 210 26.35 1.54 12.80
N LEU A 211 25.88 1.60 11.56
CA LEU A 211 24.74 2.38 11.13
C LEU A 211 23.61 1.44 10.72
N LEU A 212 22.41 1.63 11.27
CA LEU A 212 21.22 0.97 10.76
C LEU A 212 20.79 1.66 9.46
N LEU A 213 20.70 0.91 8.37
CA LEU A 213 20.26 1.44 7.08
C LEU A 213 18.74 1.61 7.09
N GLN A 214 18.26 2.56 6.28
CA GLN A 214 16.84 2.77 6.03
C GLN A 214 16.53 2.49 4.56
N LYS A 215 15.37 1.90 4.31
CA LYS A 215 14.85 1.77 2.95
C LYS A 215 14.42 3.15 2.46
N PRO A 216 14.78 3.54 1.22
CA PRO A 216 14.37 4.83 0.69
C PRO A 216 12.84 4.87 0.58
N LEU A 217 12.27 6.04 0.81
CA LEU A 217 10.86 6.28 0.56
C LEU A 217 10.59 6.22 -0.94
N LEU A 218 9.49 5.58 -1.31
CA LEU A 218 9.01 5.58 -2.69
C LEU A 218 8.16 6.84 -2.91
N PRO A 219 8.49 7.67 -3.92
CA PRO A 219 7.74 8.88 -4.19
C PRO A 219 6.26 8.59 -4.49
N HIS A 220 5.37 9.40 -3.91
CA HIS A 220 3.91 9.38 -4.15
C HIS A 220 3.16 8.09 -3.78
N THR A 221 3.83 7.07 -3.27
CA THR A 221 3.23 5.82 -2.79
C THR A 221 3.10 5.80 -1.28
N GLY A 222 2.03 5.20 -0.76
CA GLY A 222 1.81 5.05 0.68
C GLY A 222 0.35 5.11 1.07
N MET A 223 0.01 4.84 2.32
CA MET A 223 -1.38 4.86 2.78
C MET A 223 -1.88 6.27 3.05
N GLY A 224 -3.16 6.49 2.73
CA GLY A 224 -3.85 7.77 2.86
C GLY A 224 -3.19 8.93 2.09
N ARG A 225 -3.82 10.09 2.11
CA ARG A 225 -3.29 11.30 1.47
C ARG A 225 -3.53 12.52 2.35
N LEU A 226 -2.52 13.37 2.47
CA LEU A 226 -2.70 14.76 2.90
C LEU A 226 -2.80 15.63 1.65
N CYS A 227 -3.98 16.20 1.44
CA CYS A 227 -4.28 17.07 0.34
C CYS A 227 -4.23 18.53 0.80
N THR A 228 -3.48 19.37 0.08
CA THR A 228 -3.48 20.82 0.28
C THR A 228 -4.16 21.48 -0.90
N LEU A 229 -5.33 22.06 -0.66
CA LEU A 229 -6.12 22.73 -1.70
C LEU A 229 -5.39 23.98 -2.20
N SER A 230 -5.52 24.26 -3.50
CA SER A 230 -4.96 25.47 -4.12
C SER A 230 -5.45 26.73 -3.44
N GLU A 231 -6.75 26.81 -3.16
CA GLU A 231 -7.40 27.87 -2.36
C GLU A 231 -8.25 27.26 -1.24
N PRO A 232 -8.44 27.94 -0.09
CA PRO A 232 -9.38 27.48 0.93
C PRO A 232 -10.82 27.42 0.41
N VAL A 233 -11.53 26.35 0.72
CA VAL A 233 -12.92 26.11 0.27
C VAL A 233 -13.84 25.89 1.47
N PRO A 234 -15.07 26.43 1.50
CA PRO A 234 -16.04 26.12 2.55
C PRO A 234 -16.28 24.61 2.69
N LEU A 235 -16.41 24.14 3.94
CA LEU A 235 -16.70 22.73 4.23
C LEU A 235 -17.98 22.24 3.54
N SER A 236 -19.02 23.08 3.47
CA SER A 236 -20.29 22.80 2.77
C SER A 236 -20.10 22.52 1.27
N ASP A 237 -19.23 23.28 0.60
CA ASP A 237 -18.92 23.06 -0.81
C ASP A 237 -18.17 21.75 -1.03
N ILE A 238 -17.23 21.41 -0.13
CA ILE A 238 -16.52 20.13 -0.17
C ILE A 238 -17.49 18.97 0.00
N VAL A 239 -18.44 19.07 0.93
CA VAL A 239 -19.50 18.07 1.11
C VAL A 239 -20.28 17.87 -0.19
N GLN A 240 -20.66 18.94 -0.90
CA GLN A 240 -21.36 18.81 -2.18
C GLN A 240 -20.51 18.12 -3.25
N ARG A 241 -19.23 18.46 -3.35
CA ARG A 241 -18.31 17.81 -4.31
C ARG A 241 -18.14 16.32 -4.00
N ILE A 242 -18.02 15.95 -2.72
CA ILE A 242 -17.93 14.54 -2.30
C ILE A 242 -19.20 13.78 -2.66
N LYS A 243 -20.38 14.35 -2.35
CA LYS A 243 -21.67 13.74 -2.72
C LYS A 243 -21.80 13.53 -4.23
N GLN A 244 -21.39 14.51 -5.04
CA GLN A 244 -21.39 14.41 -6.50
C GLN A 244 -20.40 13.35 -7.00
N HIS A 245 -19.18 13.36 -6.48
CA HIS A 245 -18.12 12.44 -6.89
C HIS A 245 -18.44 10.99 -6.56
N LEU A 246 -18.92 10.73 -5.34
CA LEU A 246 -19.30 9.39 -4.86
C LEU A 246 -20.74 8.99 -5.26
N ARG A 247 -21.50 9.92 -5.86
CA ARG A 247 -22.92 9.75 -6.22
C ARG A 247 -23.80 9.36 -5.03
N LEU A 248 -23.54 9.98 -3.88
CA LEU A 248 -24.25 9.71 -2.63
C LEU A 248 -25.31 10.78 -2.33
N PRO A 249 -26.56 10.39 -1.98
CA PRO A 249 -27.59 11.34 -1.60
C PRO A 249 -27.34 11.96 -0.22
N HIS A 250 -26.61 11.26 0.66
CA HIS A 250 -26.29 11.68 2.02
C HIS A 250 -24.86 11.28 2.38
N VAL A 251 -24.24 12.06 3.27
CA VAL A 251 -22.96 11.76 3.92
C VAL A 251 -23.11 12.12 5.40
N ARG A 252 -22.28 11.53 6.25
CA ARG A 252 -22.25 11.85 7.68
C ARG A 252 -21.13 12.85 7.94
N ILE A 253 -21.41 13.89 8.72
CA ILE A 253 -20.45 14.93 9.02
C ILE A 253 -20.41 15.21 10.52
N ALA A 254 -19.19 15.37 11.05
CA ALA A 254 -18.94 15.95 12.35
C ALA A 254 -18.12 17.23 12.15
N VAL A 255 -18.65 18.37 12.54
CA VAL A 255 -17.97 19.67 12.39
C VAL A 255 -16.99 19.86 13.54
N GLY A 256 -15.75 20.23 13.23
CA GLY A 256 -14.72 20.45 14.25
C GLY A 256 -15.10 21.52 15.26
N ARG A 257 -14.62 21.38 16.51
CA ARG A 257 -14.89 22.35 17.58
C ARG A 257 -14.47 23.77 17.16
N GLY A 258 -15.40 24.72 17.26
CA GLY A 258 -15.18 26.10 16.86
C GLY A 258 -15.26 26.36 15.35
N ARG A 259 -15.65 25.35 14.55
CA ARG A 259 -15.92 25.48 13.12
C ARG A 259 -17.42 25.44 12.82
N THR A 260 -17.73 25.82 11.59
CA THR A 260 -19.06 25.83 10.98
C THR A 260 -18.97 25.21 9.58
N PRO A 261 -20.09 24.83 8.94
CA PRO A 261 -20.08 24.39 7.54
C PRO A 261 -19.49 25.42 6.56
N GLU A 262 -19.46 26.70 6.93
CA GLU A 262 -18.89 27.79 6.13
C GLU A 262 -17.40 28.02 6.43
N SER A 263 -16.85 27.34 7.44
CA SER A 263 -15.43 27.47 7.79
C SER A 263 -14.54 26.96 6.64
N PRO A 264 -13.45 27.66 6.33
CA PRO A 264 -12.56 27.28 5.24
C PRO A 264 -11.78 26.01 5.57
N VAL A 265 -11.64 25.14 4.58
CA VAL A 265 -10.78 23.97 4.55
C VAL A 265 -9.65 24.25 3.57
N LYS A 266 -8.40 24.23 4.03
CA LYS A 266 -7.20 24.33 3.20
C LYS A 266 -6.49 22.99 3.10
N THR A 267 -6.55 22.19 4.16
CA THR A 267 -5.89 20.89 4.27
C THR A 267 -6.90 19.80 4.58
N ALA A 268 -6.86 18.70 3.83
CA ALA A 268 -7.72 17.55 4.07
C ALA A 268 -6.88 16.27 4.09
N ALA A 269 -6.95 15.52 5.18
CA ALA A 269 -6.37 14.18 5.25
C ALA A 269 -7.45 13.16 4.87
N LEU A 270 -7.14 12.22 3.99
CA LEU A 270 -8.10 11.22 3.53
C LEU A 270 -7.51 9.82 3.48
N CYS A 271 -8.38 8.84 3.67
CA CYS A 271 -8.09 7.43 3.47
C CYS A 271 -9.41 6.74 3.13
N ALA A 272 -9.53 6.15 1.94
CA ALA A 272 -10.67 5.29 1.60
C ALA A 272 -10.78 4.11 2.58
N GLY A 273 -11.99 3.55 2.69
CA GLY A 273 -12.27 2.43 3.60
C GLY A 273 -12.25 2.84 5.07
N SER A 274 -11.57 2.04 5.90
CA SER A 274 -11.47 2.25 7.35
C SER A 274 -10.21 3.04 7.72
N GLY A 275 -10.28 4.37 7.62
CA GLY A 275 -9.10 5.26 7.68
C GLY A 275 -8.64 5.68 9.08
N SER A 276 -9.28 5.22 10.17
CA SER A 276 -9.03 5.75 11.52
C SER A 276 -7.55 5.73 11.93
N SER A 277 -6.89 4.59 11.76
CA SER A 277 -5.47 4.39 12.13
C SER A 277 -4.52 5.23 11.27
N ILE A 278 -4.85 5.39 9.99
CA ILE A 278 -4.05 6.15 9.02
C ILE A 278 -4.15 7.66 9.28
N LEU A 279 -5.35 8.15 9.59
CA LEU A 279 -5.62 9.58 9.77
C LEU A 279 -5.21 10.08 11.15
N LYS A 280 -5.21 9.22 12.17
CA LYS A 280 -4.95 9.58 13.58
C LYS A 280 -3.67 10.43 13.74
N GLY A 281 -3.80 11.53 14.46
CA GLY A 281 -2.68 12.45 14.75
C GLY A 281 -2.28 13.38 13.60
N THR A 282 -2.91 13.28 12.43
CA THR A 282 -2.62 14.16 11.30
C THR A 282 -3.17 15.57 11.53
N LYS A 283 -2.35 16.61 11.33
CA LYS A 283 -2.86 17.98 11.38
C LYS A 283 -3.53 18.33 10.04
N ALA A 284 -4.86 18.47 10.04
CA ALA A 284 -5.64 18.88 8.89
C ALA A 284 -6.89 19.66 9.32
N ASP A 285 -7.55 20.35 8.38
CA ASP A 285 -8.85 20.98 8.61
C ASP A 285 -10.01 19.97 8.53
N LEU A 286 -9.83 18.94 7.70
CA LEU A 286 -10.82 17.94 7.36
C LEU A 286 -10.20 16.54 7.33
N TYR A 287 -10.91 15.56 7.87
CA TYR A 287 -10.72 14.15 7.64
C TYR A 287 -11.81 13.61 6.72
N LEU A 288 -11.44 12.82 5.71
CA LEU A 288 -12.37 12.15 4.79
C LEU A 288 -12.06 10.65 4.75
N THR A 289 -13.01 9.82 5.15
CA THR A 289 -12.87 8.36 5.09
C THR A 289 -14.22 7.67 4.94
N GLY A 290 -14.24 6.35 4.73
CA GLY A 290 -15.46 5.58 4.77
C GLY A 290 -15.96 5.47 6.21
N GLU A 291 -15.09 4.98 7.10
CA GLU A 291 -15.45 4.63 8.47
C GLU A 291 -14.48 5.20 9.50
N MET A 292 -15.03 5.65 10.62
CA MET A 292 -14.27 6.05 11.80
C MET A 292 -14.99 5.69 13.09
N SER A 293 -14.24 5.24 14.10
CA SER A 293 -14.82 4.90 15.40
C SER A 293 -15.38 6.14 16.10
N HIS A 294 -16.39 5.96 16.96
CA HIS A 294 -17.00 7.07 17.70
C HIS A 294 -15.97 7.91 18.47
N HIS A 295 -15.03 7.26 19.16
CA HIS A 295 -14.01 7.95 19.94
C HIS A 295 -12.98 8.68 19.08
N ASP A 296 -12.61 8.12 17.92
CA ASP A 296 -11.71 8.80 16.99
C ASP A 296 -12.37 10.04 16.36
N VAL A 297 -13.68 9.98 16.07
CA VAL A 297 -14.44 11.16 15.63
C VAL A 297 -14.48 12.24 16.72
N LEU A 298 -14.76 11.86 17.97
CA LEU A 298 -14.77 12.81 19.09
C LEU A 298 -13.41 13.48 19.29
N ASP A 299 -12.32 12.72 19.20
CA ASP A 299 -10.96 13.25 19.30
C ASP A 299 -10.64 14.23 18.18
N ALA A 300 -10.94 13.87 16.92
CA ALA A 300 -10.76 14.76 15.78
C ALA A 300 -11.54 16.08 15.96
N VAL A 301 -12.82 15.99 16.33
CA VAL A 301 -13.67 17.16 16.57
C VAL A 301 -13.14 18.02 17.71
N ALA A 302 -12.69 17.42 18.82
CA ALA A 302 -12.13 18.14 19.96
C ALA A 302 -10.87 18.93 19.58
N ASN A 303 -10.08 18.41 18.64
CA ASN A 303 -8.90 19.06 18.06
C ASN A 303 -9.24 20.05 16.93
N GLY A 304 -10.52 20.36 16.71
CA GLY A 304 -10.96 21.33 15.71
C GLY A 304 -10.93 20.80 14.27
N ILE A 305 -10.83 19.48 14.08
CA ILE A 305 -10.83 18.83 12.76
C ILE A 305 -12.26 18.41 12.43
N SER A 306 -12.74 18.76 11.23
CA SER A 306 -14.04 18.25 10.76
C SER A 306 -13.86 16.85 10.17
N VAL A 307 -14.87 15.99 10.25
CA VAL A 307 -14.83 14.62 9.74
C VAL A 307 -16.01 14.39 8.80
N ILE A 308 -15.75 13.86 7.62
CA ILE A 308 -16.77 13.38 6.68
C ILE A 308 -16.62 11.86 6.55
N LEU A 309 -17.70 11.15 6.82
CA LEU A 309 -17.80 9.69 6.68
C LEU A 309 -18.79 9.36 5.56
N CYS A 310 -18.35 8.49 4.65
CA CYS A 310 -19.12 8.13 3.46
C CYS A 310 -19.47 6.63 3.40
N GLU A 311 -19.24 5.87 4.47
CA GLU A 311 -19.29 4.40 4.52
C GLU A 311 -18.20 3.73 3.65
N HIS A 312 -17.83 2.49 3.99
CA HIS A 312 -16.61 1.83 3.54
C HIS A 312 -16.52 1.71 2.01
N SER A 313 -17.35 0.83 1.43
CA SER A 313 -17.32 0.49 0.00
C SER A 313 -17.66 1.68 -0.88
N ASN A 314 -18.42 2.66 -0.36
CA ASN A 314 -18.74 3.89 -1.09
C ASN A 314 -17.52 4.78 -1.35
N THR A 315 -16.49 4.73 -0.50
CA THR A 315 -15.24 5.46 -0.72
C THR A 315 -14.24 4.73 -1.61
N GLU A 316 -14.61 3.57 -2.15
CA GLU A 316 -13.72 2.69 -2.92
C GLU A 316 -14.31 2.31 -4.26
N ARG A 317 -15.53 1.78 -4.27
CA ARG A 317 -16.17 1.15 -5.44
C ARG A 317 -16.22 2.03 -6.67
N GLY A 318 -16.37 3.35 -6.52
CA GLY A 318 -16.38 4.28 -7.65
C GLY A 318 -15.05 4.31 -8.43
N PHE A 319 -13.93 3.98 -7.80
CA PHE A 319 -12.63 3.85 -8.43
C PHE A 319 -12.60 2.75 -9.50
N LEU A 320 -13.39 1.69 -9.35
CA LEU A 320 -13.39 0.55 -10.29
C LEU A 320 -13.77 0.97 -11.72
N SER A 321 -14.57 2.02 -11.89
CA SER A 321 -14.87 2.56 -13.22
C SER A 321 -13.64 3.21 -13.88
N GLU A 322 -12.82 3.94 -13.11
CA GLU A 322 -11.58 4.54 -13.63
C GLU A 322 -10.50 3.48 -13.83
N LEU A 323 -10.46 2.48 -12.92
CA LEU A 323 -9.58 1.32 -13.04
C LEU A 323 -9.89 0.52 -14.31
N ARG A 324 -11.17 0.29 -14.64
CA ARG A 324 -11.59 -0.37 -15.89
C ARG A 324 -10.98 0.32 -17.10
N ASP A 325 -11.10 1.64 -17.19
CA ASP A 325 -10.63 2.41 -18.33
C ASP A 325 -9.09 2.38 -18.41
N THR A 326 -8.42 2.49 -17.27
CA THR A 326 -6.95 2.43 -17.17
C THR A 326 -6.41 1.05 -17.56
N LEU A 327 -7.01 -0.02 -17.03
CA LEU A 327 -6.64 -1.39 -17.35
C LEU A 327 -6.97 -1.75 -18.80
N GLY A 328 -8.03 -1.17 -19.39
CA GLY A 328 -8.34 -1.36 -20.81
C GLY A 328 -7.18 -0.92 -21.70
N ILE A 329 -6.62 0.26 -21.42
CA ILE A 329 -5.42 0.77 -22.11
C ILE A 329 -4.21 -0.13 -21.83
N HIS A 330 -3.97 -0.46 -20.55
CA HIS A 330 -2.80 -1.24 -20.13
C HIS A 330 -2.78 -2.67 -20.73
N LEU A 331 -3.96 -3.30 -20.86
CA LEU A 331 -4.17 -4.60 -21.49
C LEU A 331 -4.38 -4.51 -23.00
N GLN A 332 -4.13 -3.35 -23.62
CA GLN A 332 -4.24 -3.11 -25.06
C GLN A 332 -5.62 -3.49 -25.63
N ASN A 333 -6.68 -3.36 -24.83
CA ASN A 333 -8.05 -3.77 -25.15
C ASN A 333 -8.19 -5.24 -25.60
N LYS A 334 -7.25 -6.12 -25.22
CA LYS A 334 -7.29 -7.56 -25.54
C LYS A 334 -8.19 -8.38 -24.61
N VAL A 335 -8.63 -7.78 -23.51
CA VAL A 335 -9.49 -8.38 -22.49
C VAL A 335 -10.71 -7.48 -22.32
N ASN A 336 -11.90 -8.07 -22.33
CA ASN A 336 -13.14 -7.38 -22.01
C ASN A 336 -13.21 -7.15 -20.49
N ILE A 337 -13.35 -5.89 -20.05
CA ILE A 337 -13.38 -5.54 -18.64
C ILE A 337 -14.78 -5.07 -18.24
N ILE A 338 -15.39 -5.77 -17.27
CA ILE A 338 -16.74 -5.50 -16.79
C ILE A 338 -16.65 -5.09 -15.32
N VAL A 339 -17.38 -4.07 -14.91
CA VAL A 339 -17.56 -3.71 -13.49
C VAL A 339 -18.91 -4.25 -13.04
N SER A 340 -18.98 -4.86 -11.86
CA SER A 340 -20.23 -5.40 -11.30
C SER A 340 -21.32 -4.34 -11.21
N GLU A 341 -22.54 -4.71 -11.62
CA GLU A 341 -23.77 -3.93 -11.43
C GLU A 341 -24.48 -4.33 -10.13
N THR A 342 -24.16 -5.50 -9.58
CA THR A 342 -24.77 -6.06 -8.36
C THR A 342 -24.11 -5.54 -7.09
N ASP A 343 -22.78 -5.34 -7.13
CA ASP A 343 -21.96 -4.91 -6.00
C ASP A 343 -22.46 -3.60 -5.38
N ARG A 344 -22.68 -3.63 -4.07
CA ARG A 344 -23.25 -2.53 -3.30
C ARG A 344 -22.78 -2.53 -1.86
N ASP A 345 -22.76 -1.33 -1.29
CA ASP A 345 -22.56 -1.15 0.13
C ASP A 345 -23.62 -1.95 0.91
N PRO A 346 -23.23 -2.73 1.93
CA PRO A 346 -24.17 -3.54 2.70
C PRO A 346 -25.10 -2.68 3.59
N LEU A 347 -24.76 -1.41 3.83
CA LEU A 347 -25.54 -0.48 4.63
C LEU A 347 -26.39 0.44 3.76
N GLN A 348 -27.61 0.69 4.20
CA GLN A 348 -28.52 1.65 3.57
C GLN A 348 -29.00 2.66 4.60
N VAL A 349 -29.01 3.93 4.20
CA VAL A 349 -29.66 5.00 4.97
C VAL A 349 -31.17 4.90 4.71
N VAL A 350 -31.94 4.58 5.75
CA VAL A 350 -33.40 4.38 5.70
C VAL A 350 -34.19 5.61 6.15
#